data_AF-A0A9E0E548-F1
#
_entry.id   AF-A0A9E0E548-F1
#
_cell.length_a   1.000
_cell.length_b   1.000
_cell.length_c   1.000
_cell.angle_alpha   90.00
_cell.angle_beta   90.00
_cell.angle_gamma   90.00
#
_symmetry.space_group_name_H-M   'P 1'
#
loop_
_entity.id
_entity.type
_entity.pdbx_description
1 polymer ?
#
loop_
_entity_poly.entity_id
_entity_poly.type
_entity_poly.pdbx_seq_one_letter_code
_entity_poly.pdbx_strand_id
1 'polypeptide(L)'
;YVNTHSSAEIAAIIAPQFKETDIATITAIVERYKSQDTWKTSTVFTEDSFNLLQDILTQAGELKSPVPYSSLVTTEFSEKALNKQ
;
A
#
# COMPACT_ATOMS: atom_id res chain seq x y z
N TYR A 1 4.27 -10.09 -6.14
CA TYR A 1 4.90 -10.98 -5.13
C TYR A 1 3.91 -11.41 -4.06
N VAL A 2 3.35 -10.49 -3.28
CA VAL A 2 2.44 -10.81 -2.15
C VAL A 2 1.23 -11.67 -2.57
N ASN A 3 0.63 -11.37 -3.72
CA ASN A 3 -0.55 -12.11 -4.21
C ASN A 3 -0.24 -13.50 -4.77
N THR A 4 1.03 -13.86 -4.94
CA THR A 4 1.46 -15.12 -5.58
C THR A 4 2.25 -16.03 -4.66
N HIS A 5 2.49 -15.64 -3.40
CA HIS A 5 3.24 -16.41 -2.41
C HIS A 5 2.41 -16.60 -1.15
N SER A 6 2.71 -17.64 -0.38
CA SER A 6 2.07 -17.89 0.91
C SER A 6 2.47 -16.84 1.96
N SER A 7 1.63 -16.68 2.98
CA SER A 7 1.91 -15.76 4.09
C SER A 7 3.16 -16.16 4.88
N ALA A 8 3.46 -17.46 4.95
CA ALA A 8 4.67 -17.98 5.60
C ALA A 8 5.95 -17.61 4.83
N GLU A 9 5.96 -17.74 3.50
CA GLU A 9 7.09 -17.34 2.66
C GLU A 9 7.37 -15.84 2.77
N ILE A 10 6.32 -15.02 2.72
CA ILE A 10 6.44 -13.57 2.88
C ILE A 10 6.94 -13.22 4.28
N ALA A 11 6.41 -13.85 5.32
CA ALA A 11 6.83 -13.64 6.70
C ALA A 11 8.32 -13.95 6.90
N ALA A 12 8.82 -15.04 6.32
CA ALA A 12 10.23 -15.40 6.40
C ALA A 12 11.15 -14.34 5.75
N ILE A 13 10.71 -13.73 4.65
CA ILE A 13 11.47 -12.67 3.95
C ILE A 13 11.55 -11.40 4.77
N ILE A 14 10.46 -11.02 5.45
CA ILE A 14 10.37 -9.75 6.20
C ILE A 14 10.77 -9.88 7.68
N ALA A 15 10.97 -11.09 8.19
CA ALA A 15 11.37 -11.34 9.57
C ALA A 15 12.61 -10.54 10.03
N PRO A 16 13.66 -10.34 9.21
CA PRO A 16 14.83 -9.57 9.61
C PRO A 16 14.54 -8.09 9.95
N GLN A 17 13.46 -7.53 9.40
CA GLN A 17 13.01 -6.16 9.68
C GLN A 17 12.22 -6.07 11.00
N PHE A 18 11.71 -7.19 11.52
CA PHE A 18 10.89 -7.28 12.74
C PHE A 18 11.54 -8.20 13.78
N LYS A 19 12.80 -7.91 14.17
CA LYS A 19 13.62 -8.78 15.03
C LYS A 19 13.00 -9.13 16.39
N GLU A 20 12.11 -8.28 16.89
CA GLU A 20 11.42 -8.45 18.18
C GLU A 20 10.06 -9.13 18.06
N THR A 21 9.60 -9.39 16.83
CA THR A 21 8.30 -10.03 16.57
C THR A 21 8.52 -11.47 16.17
N ASP A 22 7.79 -12.37 16.80
CA ASP A 22 7.87 -13.79 16.46
C ASP A 22 7.32 -14.05 15.04
N ILE A 23 7.87 -15.08 14.37
CA ILE A 23 7.51 -15.41 12.99
C ILE A 23 6.04 -15.81 12.83
N ALA A 24 5.42 -16.39 13.87
CA ALA A 24 4.03 -16.80 13.83
C ALA A 24 3.09 -15.59 13.82
N THR A 25 3.42 -14.56 14.60
CA THR A 25 2.75 -13.27 14.66
C THR A 25 2.91 -12.53 13.34
N ILE A 26 4.12 -12.48 12.76
CA ILE A 26 4.33 -11.89 11.43
C ILE A 26 3.48 -12.62 10.38
N THR A 27 3.45 -13.95 10.40
CA THR A 27 2.65 -14.76 9.47
C THR A 27 1.16 -14.46 9.62
N ALA A 28 0.64 -14.40 10.85
CA ALA A 28 -0.75 -14.06 11.13
C ALA A 28 -1.13 -12.65 10.65
N ILE A 29 -0.22 -11.68 10.81
CA ILE A 29 -0.41 -10.32 10.30
C ILE A 29 -0.46 -10.33 8.76
N VAL A 30 0.50 -10.99 8.10
CA VAL A 30 0.52 -11.08 6.62
C VAL A 30 -0.77 -11.74 6.10
N GLU A 31 -1.20 -12.83 6.71
CA GLU A 31 -2.44 -13.54 6.35
C GLU A 31 -3.66 -12.63 6.49
N ARG A 32 -3.78 -11.92 7.62
CA ARG A 32 -4.87 -10.96 7.85
C ARG A 32 -4.92 -9.90 6.76
N TYR A 33 -3.79 -9.27 6.43
CA TYR A 33 -3.75 -8.22 5.41
C TYR A 33 -4.04 -8.75 4.00
N LYS A 34 -3.61 -9.99 3.69
CA LYS A 34 -3.95 -10.67 2.43
C LYS A 34 -5.44 -10.99 2.33
N SER A 35 -6.05 -11.53 3.41
CA SER A 35 -7.47 -11.86 3.44
C SER A 35 -8.40 -10.64 3.29
N GLN A 36 -7.91 -9.47 3.69
CA GLN A 36 -8.62 -8.20 3.58
C GLN A 36 -8.40 -7.50 2.23
N ASP A 37 -7.62 -8.09 1.32
CA ASP A 37 -7.26 -7.51 0.02
C ASP A 37 -6.69 -6.08 0.12
N THR A 38 -5.91 -5.84 1.17
CA THR A 38 -5.35 -4.51 1.46
C THR A 38 -4.13 -4.18 0.59
N TRP A 39 -3.52 -5.19 -0.04
CA TRP A 39 -2.30 -5.02 -0.82
C TRP A 39 -2.60 -4.52 -2.22
N LYS A 40 -2.15 -3.32 -2.54
CA LYS A 40 -2.26 -2.77 -3.91
C LYS A 40 -1.55 -3.68 -4.92
N THR A 41 -2.24 -3.96 -6.02
CA THR A 41 -1.69 -4.71 -7.17
C THR A 41 -0.80 -3.85 -8.06
N SER A 42 -0.92 -2.52 -7.96
CA SER A 42 -0.19 -1.52 -8.74
C SER A 42 0.33 -0.41 -7.84
N THR A 43 1.51 0.11 -8.17
CA THR A 43 2.09 1.29 -7.51
C THR A 43 1.53 2.60 -8.06
N VAL A 44 0.59 2.56 -9.01
CA VAL A 44 -0.10 3.74 -9.51
C VAL A 44 -1.10 4.21 -8.45
N PHE A 45 -0.79 5.35 -7.85
CA PHE A 45 -1.68 6.01 -6.92
C PHE A 45 -2.67 6.85 -7.70
N THR A 46 -3.93 6.42 -7.83
CA THR A 46 -4.90 7.04 -8.74
C THR A 46 -5.44 8.38 -8.25
N GLU A 47 -5.91 9.21 -9.17
CA GLU A 47 -6.59 10.47 -8.84
C GLU A 47 -7.83 10.25 -7.97
N ASP A 48 -8.62 9.19 -8.23
CA ASP A 48 -9.75 8.82 -7.36
C ASP A 48 -9.30 8.49 -5.92
N SER A 49 -8.18 7.78 -5.76
CA SER A 49 -7.64 7.45 -4.44
C SER A 49 -7.19 8.71 -3.70
N PHE A 50 -6.62 9.67 -4.44
CA PHE A 50 -6.21 10.96 -3.90
C PHE A 50 -7.40 11.83 -3.51
N ASN A 51 -8.44 11.89 -4.36
CA ASN A 51 -9.67 12.63 -4.05
C ASN A 51 -10.35 12.08 -2.80
N LEU A 52 -10.44 10.74 -2.67
CA LEU A 52 -10.95 10.11 -1.45
C LEU A 52 -10.11 10.49 -0.21
N LEU A 53 -8.78 10.52 -0.33
CA LEU A 53 -7.92 10.96 0.76
C LEU A 53 -8.20 12.42 1.14
N GLN A 54 -8.38 13.30 0.17
CA GLN A 54 -8.73 14.70 0.43
C GLN A 54 -10.09 14.85 1.10
N ASP A 55 -11.08 14.05 0.71
CA ASP A 55 -12.40 14.03 1.35
C ASP A 55 -12.30 13.63 2.82
N ILE A 56 -11.53 12.59 3.14
CA ILE A 56 -11.28 12.13 4.51
C ILE A 56 -10.60 13.24 5.34
N LEU A 57 -9.56 13.88 4.80
CA LEU A 57 -8.85 14.95 5.49
C LEU A 57 -9.72 16.20 5.68
N THR A 58 -10.59 16.52 4.72
CA THR A 58 -11.54 17.63 4.82
C THR A 58 -12.60 17.34 5.88
N GLN A 59 -13.15 16.12 5.91
CA GLN A 59 -14.12 15.69 6.94
C GLN A 59 -13.50 15.68 8.34
N ALA A 60 -12.22 15.34 8.46
CA ALA A 60 -11.48 15.41 9.71
C ALA A 60 -11.09 16.85 10.13
N GLY A 61 -11.27 17.85 9.26
CA GLY A 61 -10.85 19.23 9.51
C GLY A 61 -9.35 19.50 9.33
N GLU A 62 -8.60 18.54 8.80
CA GLU A 62 -7.15 18.59 8.60
C GLU A 62 -6.76 19.28 7.28
N LEU A 63 -7.68 19.34 6.31
CA LEU A 63 -7.46 19.97 5.01
C LEU A 63 -8.30 21.25 4.87
N LYS A 64 -7.63 22.38 4.65
CA LYS A 64 -8.27 23.70 4.47
C LYS A 64 -8.94 23.87 3.10
N SER A 65 -8.34 23.29 2.06
CA SER A 65 -8.83 23.36 0.68
C SER A 65 -8.25 22.22 -0.15
N PRO A 66 -8.97 21.72 -1.16
CA PRO A 66 -8.45 20.72 -2.09
C PRO A 66 -7.20 21.22 -2.83
N VAL A 67 -6.29 20.30 -3.11
CA VAL A 67 -5.06 20.48 -3.88
C VAL A 67 -5.18 19.70 -5.19
N PRO A 68 -4.68 20.22 -6.33
CA PRO A 68 -4.69 19.46 -7.57
C PRO A 68 -3.79 18.22 -7.48
N TYR A 69 -4.31 17.06 -7.92
CA TYR A 69 -3.60 15.78 -7.94
C TYR A 69 -2.23 15.87 -8.61
N SER A 70 -2.17 16.46 -9.81
CA SER A 70 -0.94 16.63 -10.60
C SER A 70 0.12 17.51 -9.95
N SER A 71 -0.22 18.27 -8.91
CA SER A 71 0.75 19.09 -8.17
C SER A 71 1.55 18.30 -7.14
N LEU A 72 1.02 17.16 -6.69
CA LEU A 72 1.62 16.36 -5.60
C LEU A 72 1.94 14.91 -6.00
N VAL A 73 1.28 14.39 -7.03
CA VAL A 73 1.42 12.99 -7.43
C VAL A 73 2.10 12.90 -8.80
N THR A 74 3.13 12.06 -8.88
CA THR A 74 3.77 11.66 -10.13
C THR A 74 3.61 10.15 -10.34
N THR A 75 2.98 9.76 -11.45
CA THR A 75 2.77 8.34 -11.81
C THR A 75 3.80 7.83 -12.83
N GLU A 76 4.66 8.71 -13.36
CA GLU A 76 5.59 8.39 -14.43
C GLU A 76 6.46 7.16 -14.10
N PHE A 77 6.97 7.07 -12.88
CA PHE A 77 7.79 5.94 -12.45
C PHE A 77 6.99 4.64 -12.28
N SER A 78 5.77 4.75 -11.74
CA SER A 78 4.87 3.60 -11.57
C SER A 78 4.42 3.04 -12.92
N GLU A 79 4.07 3.89 -13.88
CA GLU A 79 3.70 3.50 -15.23
C GLU A 79 4.86 2.85 -15.98
N LYS A 80 6.08 3.44 -15.89
CA LYS A 80 7.29 2.83 -16.45
C LYS A 80 7.60 1.46 -15.84
N ALA A 81 7.34 1.27 -14.55
CA ALA A 81 7.56 -0.01 -13.87
C ALA A 81 6.55 -1.08 -14.32
N LEU A 82 5.28 -0.72 -14.51
CA LEU A 82 4.26 -1.62 -15.05
C LEU A 82 4.58 -2.06 -16.48
N ASN A 83 5.07 -1.16 -17.32
CA ASN A 83 5.41 -1.45 -18.72
C ASN A 83 6.74 -2.18 -18.91
N LYS A 84 7.49 -2.43 -17.82
CA LYS A 84 8.76 -3.18 -17.83
C LYS A 84 8.60 -4.65 -17.40
N GLN A 85 7.38 -5.11 -17.12
CA GLN A 85 7.08 -6.50 -16.80
C GLN A 85 6.77 -7.33 -18.04
#